data_AF-A0A7Z9U5D8-F1
#
_entry.id   AF-A0A7Z9U5D8-F1
#
_cell.length_a   1.000
_cell.length_b   1.000
_cell.length_c   1.000
_cell.angle_alpha   90.00
_cell.angle_beta   90.00
_cell.angle_gamma   90.00
#
_symmetry.space_group_name_H-M   'P 1'
#
loop_
_entity.id
_entity.type
_entity.pdbx_description
1 polymer ?
#
loop_
_entity_poly.entity_id
_entity_poly.type
_entity_poly.pdbx_seq_one_letter_code
_entity_poly.pdbx_strand_id
1 'polypeptide(L)'
;MRLTLRSSERRVKMIPHTLILLLMTIVAFGAGEVIKGWDEGVMSMNIGGKRMLFIPPELGYGSRGAGNVIPPHAPLIFEVELLDIRK
;
A
#
# COMPACT_ATOMS: atom_id res chain seq x y z
N MET A 1 6.23 11.85 -8.79
CA MET A 1 7.40 11.00 -8.47
C MET A 1 6.93 9.54 -8.46
N ARG A 2 7.72 8.63 -9.04
CA ARG A 2 7.33 7.24 -9.30
C ARG A 2 8.17 6.29 -8.44
N LEU A 3 7.54 5.46 -7.61
CA LEU A 3 8.20 4.52 -6.69
C LEU A 3 8.01 3.08 -7.13
N THR A 4 9.07 2.28 -7.04
CA THR A 4 8.99 0.83 -7.24
C THR A 4 8.97 0.14 -5.89
N LEU A 5 7.89 -0.58 -5.58
CA LEU A 5 7.69 -1.22 -4.28
C LEU A 5 7.55 -2.74 -4.42
N ARG A 6 8.07 -3.48 -3.44
CA ARG A 6 7.83 -4.91 -3.25
C ARG A 6 7.01 -5.11 -1.98
N SER A 7 5.81 -5.68 -2.11
CA SER A 7 4.94 -6.02 -0.98
C SER A 7 5.08 -7.50 -0.65
N SER A 8 5.29 -7.85 0.62
CA SER A 8 5.38 -9.23 1.11
C SER A 8 4.15 -9.52 1.99
N GLU A 9 3.16 -10.24 1.46
CA GLU A 9 1.87 -10.47 2.11
C GLU A 9 1.94 -11.56 3.20
N ARG A 10 2.68 -11.32 4.29
CA ARG A 10 2.78 -12.31 5.38
C ARG A 10 1.56 -12.39 6.30
N ARG A 11 0.60 -11.44 6.23
CA ARG A 11 -0.54 -11.42 7.19
C ARG A 11 -1.86 -10.79 6.71
N VAL A 12 -2.13 -10.72 5.41
CA VAL A 12 -3.44 -10.20 4.92
C VAL A 12 -4.13 -11.22 4.02
N LYS A 13 -4.83 -12.18 4.63
CA LYS A 13 -5.91 -12.93 3.97
C LYS A 13 -7.12 -12.01 3.79
N MET A 14 -7.07 -11.05 2.85
CA MET A 14 -8.28 -10.37 2.37
C MET A 14 -8.03 -9.45 1.16
N ILE A 15 -7.15 -9.85 0.24
CA ILE A 15 -7.14 -9.32 -1.13
C ILE A 15 -6.99 -10.54 -2.05
N PRO A 16 -7.82 -10.76 -3.09
CA PRO A 16 -7.51 -11.82 -4.02
C PRO A 16 -6.17 -11.46 -4.63
N HIS A 17 -5.19 -12.36 -4.45
CA HIS A 17 -3.81 -12.34 -4.96
C HIS A 17 -3.68 -12.08 -6.49
N THR A 18 -4.76 -11.71 -7.17
CA THR A 18 -4.83 -11.44 -8.60
C THR A 18 -4.75 -9.95 -8.92
N LEU A 19 -5.09 -9.04 -7.99
CA LEU A 19 -5.17 -7.60 -8.30
C LEU A 19 -3.88 -6.80 -8.03
N ILE A 20 -2.97 -7.30 -7.20
CA ILE A 20 -1.72 -6.58 -6.80
C ILE A 20 -0.45 -7.33 -7.22
N LEU A 21 -0.56 -8.59 -7.66
CA LEU A 21 0.57 -9.53 -7.70
C LEU A 21 1.33 -9.59 -9.04
N LEU A 22 0.91 -8.87 -10.09
CA LEU A 22 1.61 -8.95 -11.37
C LEU A 22 2.43 -7.68 -11.63
N LEU A 23 3.75 -7.84 -11.46
CA LEU A 23 4.84 -6.92 -11.80
C LEU A 23 5.08 -5.79 -10.78
N MET A 24 6.36 -5.61 -10.44
CA MET A 24 6.94 -4.43 -9.78
C MET A 24 6.21 -3.15 -10.23
N THR A 25 5.22 -2.74 -9.44
CA THR A 25 4.33 -1.66 -9.86
C THR A 25 4.98 -0.34 -9.52
N ILE A 26 5.05 0.51 -10.53
CA ILE A 26 5.50 1.88 -10.39
C ILE A 26 4.30 2.69 -9.91
N VAL A 27 4.32 3.08 -8.64
CA VAL A 27 3.26 3.86 -8.00
C VAL A 27 3.64 5.34 -8.04
N ALA A 28 2.75 6.20 -8.53
CA ALA A 28 2.94 7.64 -8.44
C ALA A 28 2.45 8.15 -7.08
N PHE A 29 3.35 8.79 -6.33
CA PHE A 29 3.06 9.38 -5.03
C PHE A 29 2.85 10.90 -5.14
N GLY A 30 2.00 11.45 -4.27
CA GLY A 30 1.63 12.87 -4.26
C GLY A 30 0.52 13.32 -5.23
N ALA A 31 -0.11 12.40 -5.97
CA ALA A 31 -1.21 12.69 -6.90
C ALA A 31 -2.59 12.21 -6.41
N GLY A 32 -2.67 11.66 -5.20
CA GLY A 32 -3.92 11.08 -4.66
C GLY A 32 -4.35 9.77 -5.34
N GLU A 33 -3.47 9.13 -6.11
CA GLU A 33 -3.74 7.84 -6.77
C GLU A 33 -3.70 6.64 -5.82
N VAL A 34 -3.24 6.86 -4.58
CA VAL A 34 -3.17 5.85 -3.50
C VAL A 34 -3.92 6.32 -2.26
N ILE A 35 -4.29 5.36 -1.40
CA ILE A 35 -4.86 5.68 -0.09
C ILE A 35 -3.88 6.54 0.73
N LYS A 36 -4.42 7.49 1.51
CA LYS A 36 -3.62 8.48 2.26
C LYS A 36 -2.56 7.84 3.16
N GLY A 37 -2.87 6.71 3.78
CA GLY A 37 -1.93 6.00 4.65
C GLY A 37 -0.68 5.48 3.92
N TRP A 38 -0.76 5.23 2.60
CA TRP A 38 0.42 4.91 1.80
C TRP A 38 1.22 6.17 1.48
N ASP A 39 0.55 7.27 1.12
CA ASP A 39 1.22 8.53 0.80
C ASP A 39 2.06 9.00 1.99
N GLU A 40 1.48 8.99 3.19
CA GLU A 40 2.21 9.33 4.42
C GLU A 40 3.25 8.26 4.82
N GLY A 41 2.89 6.98 4.70
CA GLY A 41 3.72 5.87 5.16
C GLY A 41 4.97 5.63 4.33
N VAL A 42 4.93 5.91 3.02
CA VAL A 42 6.05 5.64 2.11
C VAL A 42 6.92 6.87 1.90
N MET A 43 6.39 8.09 2.05
CA MET A 43 7.17 9.34 1.90
C MET A 43 8.41 9.40 2.81
N SER A 44 8.39 8.75 3.98
CA SER A 44 9.52 8.73 4.92
C SER A 44 10.47 7.54 4.72
N MET A 45 10.32 6.74 3.67
CA MET A 45 11.15 5.55 3.44
C MET A 45 12.40 5.88 2.62
N ASN A 46 13.52 5.25 2.99
CA ASN A 46 14.75 5.24 2.19
C ASN A 46 14.74 4.06 1.21
N ILE A 47 15.41 4.22 0.06
CA ILE A 47 15.61 3.15 -0.92
C ILE A 47 16.31 1.96 -0.24
N GLY A 48 15.81 0.74 -0.51
CA GLY A 48 16.21 -0.51 0.14
C GLY A 48 15.55 -0.76 1.51
N GLY A 49 14.81 0.22 2.04
CA GLY A 49 14.15 0.10 3.34
C GLY A 49 12.93 -0.80 3.29
N LYS A 50 12.74 -1.62 4.34
CA LYS A 50 11.53 -2.41 4.58
C LYS A 50 10.83 -1.90 5.82
N ARG A 51 9.50 -1.75 5.78
CA ARG A 51 8.71 -1.42 6.97
C ARG A 51 7.33 -2.06 6.91
N MET A 52 6.74 -2.22 8.09
CA MET A 52 5.30 -2.47 8.20
C MET A 52 4.56 -1.14 8.31
N LEU A 53 3.54 -0.97 7.48
CA LEU A 53 2.59 0.12 7.52
C LEU A 53 1.30 -0.40 8.13
N PHE A 54 0.97 0.13 9.31
CA PHE A 54 -0.36 0.00 9.89
C PHE A 54 -1.19 1.20 9.44
N ILE A 55 -2.25 0.95 8.68
CA ILE A 55 -3.11 1.99 8.13
C ILE A 55 -4.48 1.85 8.78
N PRO A 56 -4.88 2.81 9.63
CA PRO A 56 -6.23 2.83 10.18
C PRO A 56 -7.26 3.01 9.06
N PRO A 57 -8.49 2.53 9.23
CA PRO A 57 -9.51 2.55 8.18
C PRO A 57 -9.76 3.95 7.61
N GLU A 58 -9.66 4.99 8.45
CA GLU A 58 -9.82 6.41 8.07
C GLU A 58 -8.81 6.88 7.00
N LEU A 59 -7.61 6.31 7.01
CA LEU A 59 -6.54 6.58 6.05
C LEU A 59 -6.48 5.54 4.92
N GLY A 60 -7.40 4.56 4.94
CA GLY A 60 -7.56 3.49 3.95
C GLY A 60 -8.88 3.61 3.19
N TYR A 61 -9.74 2.60 3.34
CA TYR A 61 -11.02 2.50 2.62
C TYR A 61 -12.25 2.94 3.44
N GLY A 62 -12.06 3.33 4.70
CA GLY A 62 -13.11 3.84 5.58
C GLY A 62 -14.32 2.92 5.69
N SER A 63 -15.50 3.52 5.85
CA SER A 63 -16.79 2.82 5.88
C SER A 63 -17.19 2.21 4.53
N ARG A 64 -16.55 2.62 3.45
CA ARG A 64 -16.89 2.16 2.10
C ARG A 64 -16.32 0.77 1.81
N GLY A 65 -15.20 0.43 2.44
CA GLY A 65 -14.47 -0.79 2.12
C GLY A 65 -14.00 -0.79 0.65
N ALA A 66 -13.56 -1.96 0.17
CA ALA A 66 -13.17 -2.15 -1.22
C ALA A 66 -13.81 -3.43 -1.77
N GLY A 67 -14.89 -3.27 -2.53
CA GLY A 67 -15.64 -4.38 -3.12
C GLY A 67 -16.05 -5.43 -2.07
N ASN A 68 -15.95 -6.71 -2.43
CA ASN A 68 -16.18 -7.85 -1.53
C ASN A 68 -14.91 -8.32 -0.80
N VAL A 69 -13.88 -7.47 -0.80
CA VAL A 69 -12.52 -7.87 -0.49
C VAL A 69 -12.05 -7.23 0.81
N ILE A 70 -12.28 -5.93 0.97
CA ILE A 70 -11.94 -5.21 2.20
C ILE A 70 -13.25 -4.78 2.87
N PRO A 71 -13.56 -5.30 4.07
CA PRO A 71 -14.78 -4.92 4.76
C PRO A 71 -14.72 -3.45 5.21
N PRO A 72 -15.88 -2.81 5.41
CA PRO A 72 -15.98 -1.51 6.05
C PRO A 72 -15.20 -1.46 7.37
N HIS A 73 -14.53 -0.33 7.63
CA HIS A 73 -13.79 -0.08 8.87
C HIS A 73 -12.63 -1.05 9.15
N ALA A 74 -12.17 -1.82 8.16
CA ALA A 74 -11.04 -2.72 8.33
C ALA A 74 -9.70 -1.95 8.41
N PRO A 75 -8.87 -2.18 9.46
CA PRO A 75 -7.50 -1.72 9.45
C PRO A 75 -6.68 -2.54 8.45
N LEU A 76 -5.70 -1.92 7.81
CA LEU A 76 -4.83 -2.56 6.83
C LEU A 76 -3.40 -2.63 7.36
N ILE A 77 -2.72 -3.74 7.09
CA ILE A 77 -1.32 -3.92 7.46
C ILE A 77 -0.55 -4.34 6.22
N PHE A 78 0.39 -3.51 5.79
CA PHE A 78 1.22 -3.77 4.61
C PHE A 78 2.68 -3.90 5.01
N GLU A 79 3.37 -4.91 4.50
CA GLU A 79 4.83 -4.97 4.55
C GLU A 79 5.35 -4.45 3.21
N VAL A 80 5.95 -3.26 3.23
CA VAL A 80 6.45 -2.59 2.02
C VAL A 80 7.97 -2.51 2.05
N GLU A 81 8.54 -2.68 0.86
CA GLU A 81 9.94 -2.50 0.59
C GLU A 81 10.13 -1.53 -0.58
N LEU A 82 10.90 -0.47 -0.35
CA LEU A 82 11.21 0.51 -1.37
C LEU A 82 12.40 0.04 -2.20
N LEU A 83 12.19 -0.24 -3.49
CA LEU A 83 13.24 -0.74 -4.37
C LEU A 83 13.92 0.39 -5.15
N ASP A 84 13.16 1.38 -5.61
CA ASP A 84 13.68 2.44 -6.48
C ASP A 84 12.79 3.69 -6.44
N ILE A 85 13.39 4.87 -6.62
CA ILE A 85 12.71 6.16 -6.76
C ILE A 85 13.09 6.76 -8.12
N ARG A 86 12.09 6.99 -8.98
CA ARG A 86 12.28 7.67 -10.27
C ARG A 86 11.65 9.05 -10.23
N LYS A 87 12.41 10.07 -10.62
CA LYS A 87 11.92 11.44 -10.83
C LYS A 87 11.10 11.51 -12.10
#